data_AF-A0A1U9K4V3-F1
#
_entry.id   AF-A0A1U9K4V3-F1
#
_cell.length_a   1.000
_cell.length_b   1.000
_cell.length_c   1.000
_cell.angle_alpha   90.00
_cell.angle_beta   90.00
_cell.angle_gamma   90.00
#
_symmetry.space_group_name_H-M   'P 1'
#
loop_
_entity.id
_entity.type
_entity.pdbx_description
1 polymer ?
#
loop_
_entity_poly.entity_id
_entity_poly.type
_entity_poly.pdbx_seq_one_letter_code
_entity_poly.pdbx_strand_id
1 'polypeptide(L)' 'MYHMTVFDDDGKKLYDSPIEATSDEEAKEKGTVWLKEHRRQDAPYRIFHRTGRLIAFHSHKGKHA' A
#
# COMPACT_ATOMS: atom_id res chain seq x y z
N MET A 1 -14.27 0.35 3.64
CA MET A 1 -13.68 0.37 2.27
C MET A 1 -12.33 1.03 2.36
N TYR A 2 -11.31 0.31 1.91
CA TYR A 2 -9.92 0.73 2.00
C TYR A 2 -9.45 1.13 0.61
N HIS A 3 -8.37 1.89 0.54
CA HIS A 3 -7.71 2.27 -0.69
C HIS A 3 -6.22 1.97 -0.53
N MET A 4 -5.65 1.35 -1.57
CA MET A 4 -4.23 1.13 -1.66
C MET A 4 -3.66 1.88 -2.86
N THR A 5 -2.62 2.65 -2.59
CA THR A 5 -1.82 3.29 -3.62
C THR A 5 -0.38 2.80 -3.48
N VAL A 6 0.18 2.29 -4.58
CA VAL A 6 1.58 1.85 -4.68
C VAL A 6 2.29 2.78 -5.64
N PHE A 7 3.51 3.17 -5.31
CA PHE A 7 4.35 4.03 -6.16
C PHE A 7 5.61 3.28 -6.59
N ASP A 8 6.25 3.78 -7.65
CA ASP A 8 7.58 3.36 -8.09
C ASP A 8 8.66 4.17 -7.33
N ASP A 9 9.94 3.79 -7.47
CA ASP A 9 11.11 4.55 -7.02
C ASP A 9 11.07 6.01 -7.51
N ASP A 10 10.59 6.23 -8.73
CA ASP A 10 10.44 7.56 -9.32
C ASP A 10 9.22 8.35 -8.79
N GLY A 11 8.41 7.75 -7.90
CA GLY A 11 7.19 8.35 -7.36
C GLY A 11 5.98 8.26 -8.28
N LYS A 12 6.09 7.56 -9.41
CA LYS A 12 4.97 7.28 -10.31
C LYS A 12 4.00 6.30 -9.68
N LYS A 13 2.70 6.56 -9.80
CA LYS A 13 1.67 5.62 -9.30
C LYS A 13 1.67 4.35 -10.14
N LEU A 14 1.89 3.24 -9.46
CA LEU A 14 1.92 1.89 -10.01
C LEU A 14 0.60 1.14 -9.82
N TYR A 15 -0.10 1.47 -8.73
CA TYR A 15 -1.42 0.95 -8.41
C TYR A 15 -2.17 2.01 -7.62
N ASP A 16 -3.44 2.21 -7.94
CA ASP A 16 -4.32 3.10 -7.20
C ASP A 16 -5.73 2.53 -7.33
N SER A 17 -6.14 1.71 -6.36
CA SER A 17 -7.44 1.07 -6.41
C SER A 17 -7.96 0.75 -5.00
N PRO A 18 -9.29 0.72 -4.85
CA PRO A 18 -9.90 0.34 -3.59
C PRO A 18 -9.63 -1.12 -3.26
N ILE A 19 -9.47 -1.40 -1.97
CA ILE A 19 -9.44 -2.75 -1.40
C ILE A 19 -10.75 -2.96 -0.65
N GLU A 20 -11.49 -3.98 -1.05
CA GLU A 20 -12.60 -4.51 -0.29
C GLU A 20 -12.04 -5.35 0.84
N ALA A 21 -12.16 -4.84 2.07
CA ALA A 21 -11.78 -5.53 3.28
C ALA A 21 -12.76 -5.13 4.39
N THR A 22 -13.00 -6.05 5.32
CA THR A 22 -13.95 -5.87 6.43
C THR A 22 -13.26 -5.41 7.72
N SER A 23 -11.94 -5.51 7.79
CA SER A 23 -11.11 -5.11 8.93
C SER A 23 -9.75 -4.60 8.49
N ASP A 24 -9.09 -3.89 9.41
CA ASP A 24 -7.76 -3.30 9.18
C ASP A 24 -6.70 -4.38 8.89
N GLU A 25 -6.82 -5.54 9.53
CA GLU A 25 -5.95 -6.70 9.30
C GLU A 25 -6.12 -7.29 7.90
N GLU A 26 -7.36 -7.50 7.47
CA GLU A 26 -7.68 -8.02 6.13
C GLU A 26 -7.21 -7.05 5.04
N ALA A 27 -7.33 -5.73 5.27
CA ALA A 27 -6.83 -4.71 4.35
C ALA A 27 -5.30 -4.77 4.20
N LYS A 28 -4.57 -4.98 5.30
CA LYS A 28 -3.11 -5.18 5.27
C LYS A 28 -2.74 -6.43 4.52
N GLU A 29 -3.38 -7.55 4.85
CA GLU A 29 -3.07 -8.84 4.24
C GLU A 29 -3.31 -8.82 2.73
N LYS A 30 -4.47 -8.32 2.28
CA LYS A 30 -4.77 -8.15 0.85
C LYS A 30 -3.76 -7.26 0.13
N GLY A 31 -3.36 -6.15 0.75
CA GLY A 31 -2.30 -5.30 0.19
C GLY A 31 -0.95 -6.02 0.10
N THR A 32 -0.55 -6.73 1.15
CA THR A 32 0.70 -7.50 1.18
C THR A 32 0.71 -8.65 0.16
N VAL A 33 -0.40 -9.36 -0.02
CA VAL A 33 -0.54 -10.40 -1.04
C VAL A 33 -0.33 -9.80 -2.43
N TRP A 34 -1.02 -8.70 -2.74
CA TRP A 34 -0.87 -8.02 -4.03
C TRP A 34 0.58 -7.58 -4.28
N LEU A 35 1.25 -7.00 -3.27
CA LEU A 35 2.66 -6.59 -3.36
C LEU A 35 3.59 -7.78 -3.60
N LYS A 36 3.32 -8.93 -2.95
CA LYS A 36 4.08 -10.18 -3.17
C LYS A 36 3.92 -10.69 -4.60
N GLU A 37 2.68 -10.76 -5.10
CA GLU A 37 2.38 -11.22 -6.46
C GLU A 37 3.03 -10.34 -7.53
N HIS A 38 3.07 -9.02 -7.29
CA HIS A 38 3.65 -8.07 -8.23
C HIS A 38 5.16 -7.82 -8.02
N ARG A 39 5.81 -8.56 -7.10
CA ARG A 39 7.23 -8.37 -6.72
C ARG A 39 7.54 -6.92 -6.31
N ARG A 40 6.60 -6.25 -5.66
CA ARG A 40 6.63 -4.85 -5.22
C ARG A 40 6.64 -4.72 -3.69
N GLN A 41 7.12 -5.73 -2.98
CA GLN A 41 7.14 -5.75 -1.51
C GLN A 41 7.94 -4.60 -0.90
N ASP A 42 9.02 -4.20 -1.58
CA ASP A 42 9.88 -3.07 -1.20
C ASP A 42 9.45 -1.73 -1.82
N ALA A 43 8.45 -1.75 -2.70
CA ALA A 43 7.93 -0.53 -3.31
C ALA A 43 7.18 0.29 -2.25
N PRO A 44 7.18 1.62 -2.34
CA PRO A 44 6.41 2.47 -1.46
C PRO A 44 4.92 2.22 -1.67
N TYR A 45 4.18 2.07 -0.59
CA TYR A 45 2.74 1.90 -0.65
C TYR A 45 2.07 2.55 0.54
N ARG A 46 0.81 2.92 0.36
CA ARG A 46 -0.06 3.26 1.48
C ARG A 46 -1.38 2.53 1.35
N ILE A 47 -1.91 2.14 2.50
CA ILE A 47 -3.25 1.61 2.65
C ILE A 47 -3.96 2.50 3.67
N PHE A 48 -5.06 3.10 3.27
CA PHE A 48 -5.86 3.97 4.11
C PHE A 48 -7.33 3.61 3.98
N HIS A 49 -8.09 3.80 5.06
CA HIS A 49 -9.54 3.66 5.05
C HIS A 49 -10.19 4.92 4.45
N ARG A 50 -11.38 4.79 3.85
CA ARG A 50 -12.15 5.94 3.34
C ARG A 50 -12.44 7.02 4.39
N THR A 51 -12.35 6.70 5.68
CA THR A 51 -12.47 7.68 6.77
C THR A 51 -11.22 8.55 6.97
N GLY A 52 -10.14 8.32 6.19
CA GLY A 52 -8.85 8.99 6.34
C GLY A 52 -7.89 8.30 7.30
N ARG A 53 -8.30 7.18 7.92
CA ARG A 53 -7.43 6.41 8.82
C ARG A 53 -6.33 5.69 8.04
N LEU A 54 -5.08 5.95 8.38
CA LEU A 54 -3.94 5.24 7.80
C LEU A 54 -3.81 3.86 8.44
N ILE A 55 -3.77 2.81 7.62
CA ILE A 55 -3.73 1.42 8.06
C ILE A 55 -2.32 0.85 7.92
N ALA A 56 -1.71 1.07 6.77
CA ALA A 56 -0.33 0.71 6.49
C ALA A 56 0.32 1.78 5.63
N PHE A 57 1.61 1.99 5.86
CA PHE A 57 2.41 2.91 5.08
C PHE A 57 3.83 2.38 5.00
N HIS A 58 4.33 2.29 3.78
CA HIS A 58 5.71 2.03 3.47
C HIS A 58 6.20 3.21 2.64
N SER A 59 7.07 4.01 3.23
CA SER A 59 7.78 5.03 2.49
C SER A 59 8.88 4.38 1.68
N HIS A 60 9.31 5.04 0.61
CA HIS A 60 10.66 4.87 0.10
C HIS A 60 11.60 4.90 1.28
N LYS A 61 12.36 3.82 1.49
CA LYS A 61 13.53 3.90 2.34
C LYS A 61 14.41 4.95 1.70
N GLY A 62 14.34 6.19 2.20
CA GLY A 62 15.45 7.09 2.06
C GLY A 62 16.66 6.28 2.52
N LYS A 63 17.61 6.02 1.61
CA LYS A 63 18.96 5.67 2.00
C LYS A 63 19.31 6.69 3.08
N HIS A 64 19.35 6.25 4.34
CA HIS A 64 20.00 7.01 5.39
C HIS A 64 21.42 7.25 4.86
N ALA A 65 21.70 8.52 4.56
CA ALA A 65 23.06 9.01 4.40
C ALA A 65 23.77 8.98 5.76
#